data_AF-A0A7S3M4B9-F1
#
_entry.id   AF-A0A7S3M4B9-F1
#
_cell.length_a   1.000
_cell.length_b   1.000
_cell.length_c   1.000
_cell.angle_alpha   90.00
_cell.angle_beta   90.00
_cell.angle_gamma   90.00
#
_symmetry.space_group_name_H-M   'P 1'
#
loop_
_entity.id
_entity.type
_entity.pdbx_description
1 polymer ?
#
loop_
_entity_poly.entity_id
_entity_poly.type
_entity_poly.pdbx_seq_one_letter_code
_entity_poly.pdbx_strand_id
1 'polypeptide(L)'
;VKDGDSPQACCAGYCGECSDYPTCATVRGQNSTFACCKSEVLGRECGKGSPANVCLKQCSESVPPCVMEDGKIFSTPEPSARTAGTDCNEAVANWRQKADAAVNPPAAK
;
A
#
# COMPACT_ATOMS: atom_id res chain seq x y z
N VAL A 1 15.85 4.01 6.28
CA VAL A 1 16.74 4.13 7.46
C VAL A 1 16.43 2.97 8.39
N LYS A 2 17.45 2.24 8.85
CA LYS A 2 17.29 1.12 9.78
C LYS A 2 17.02 1.69 11.17
N ASP A 3 15.85 1.38 11.73
CA ASP A 3 15.42 1.82 13.07
C ASP A 3 15.85 0.75 14.10
N GLY A 4 17.17 0.55 14.23
CA GLY A 4 17.75 -0.45 15.15
C GLY A 4 17.42 -1.92 14.81
N ASP A 5 17.41 -2.77 15.85
CA ASP A 5 17.06 -4.21 15.83
C ASP A 5 15.53 -4.44 15.86
N SER A 6 14.74 -3.38 15.73
CA SER A 6 13.28 -3.45 15.84
C SER A 6 12.64 -3.89 14.52
N PRO A 7 11.57 -4.69 14.55
CA PRO A 7 10.88 -5.12 13.33
C PRO A 7 10.40 -3.90 12.52
N GLN A 8 10.66 -3.92 11.22
CA GLN A 8 10.35 -2.81 10.32
C GLN A 8 9.02 -3.05 9.60
N ALA A 9 8.17 -2.02 9.55
CA ALA A 9 6.94 -2.02 8.77
C ALA A 9 7.09 -1.12 7.53
N CYS A 10 6.44 -1.51 6.45
CA CYS A 10 6.19 -0.64 5.31
C CYS A 10 4.70 -0.30 5.30
N CYS A 11 4.38 0.99 5.48
CA CYS A 11 3.01 1.50 5.45
C CYS A 11 2.53 1.76 4.02
N ALA A 12 1.22 1.92 3.83
CA ALA A 12 0.65 2.23 2.53
C ALA A 12 1.15 3.60 1.99
N GLY A 13 1.32 3.71 0.68
CA GLY A 13 1.90 4.91 0.06
C GLY A 13 1.08 6.20 0.28
N TYR A 14 -0.21 6.10 0.57
CA TYR A 14 -1.06 7.26 0.84
C TYR A 14 -0.86 7.86 2.25
N CYS A 15 -0.15 7.16 3.14
CA CYS A 15 0.04 7.54 4.54
C CYS A 15 0.98 8.73 4.73
N GLY A 16 1.87 9.01 3.77
CA GLY A 16 2.86 10.10 3.85
C GLY A 16 4.04 9.83 4.80
N GLU A 17 3.79 9.17 5.92
CA GLU A 17 4.79 8.65 6.85
C GLU A 17 4.38 7.27 7.41
N CYS A 18 5.35 6.54 7.95
CA CYS A 18 5.13 5.22 8.58
C CYS A 18 5.59 5.25 10.04
N SER A 19 4.81 5.94 10.86
CA SER A 19 5.02 6.15 12.29
C SER A 19 3.66 6.07 13.00
N ASP A 20 3.65 6.05 14.34
CA ASP A 20 2.41 6.13 15.13
C ASP A 20 2.01 7.61 15.35
N TYR A 21 1.88 8.37 14.27
CA TYR A 21 1.48 9.77 14.32
C TYR A 21 -0.01 9.91 14.68
N PRO A 22 -0.45 11.04 15.29
CA PRO A 22 -1.78 11.15 15.89
C PRO A 22 -2.96 10.87 14.94
N THR A 23 -2.79 11.11 13.65
CA THR A 23 -3.84 10.93 12.62
C THR A 23 -3.66 9.66 11.78
N CYS A 24 -2.73 8.77 12.14
CA CYS A 24 -2.44 7.54 11.38
C CYS A 24 -3.66 6.62 11.26
N ALA A 25 -4.57 6.65 12.24
CA ALA A 25 -5.81 5.87 12.21
C ALA A 25 -6.86 6.42 11.25
N THR A 26 -6.74 7.69 10.83
CA THR A 26 -7.73 8.36 9.96
C THR A 26 -7.06 9.28 8.95
N VAL A 27 -6.52 8.70 7.90
CA VAL A 27 -5.89 9.44 6.79
C VAL A 27 -6.89 9.64 5.66
N ARG A 28 -7.03 10.89 5.21
CA ARG A 28 -7.96 11.27 4.11
C ARG A 28 -9.41 10.81 4.35
N GLY A 29 -9.85 10.79 5.61
CA GLY A 29 -11.21 10.37 5.99
C GLY A 29 -11.47 8.85 5.88
N GLN A 30 -10.44 8.04 5.67
CA GLN A 30 -10.52 6.58 5.63
C GLN A 30 -9.97 6.00 6.92
N ASN A 31 -10.49 4.85 7.37
CA ASN A 31 -9.88 4.11 8.46
C ASN A 31 -8.55 3.52 7.97
N SER A 32 -7.45 4.01 8.51
CA SER A 32 -6.09 3.68 8.09
C SER A 32 -5.24 3.07 9.22
N THR A 33 -5.87 2.63 10.31
CA THR A 33 -5.21 2.04 11.48
C THR A 33 -4.21 0.96 11.09
N PHE A 34 -4.63 -0.02 10.28
CA PHE A 34 -3.80 -1.16 9.87
C PHE A 34 -2.98 -0.91 8.60
N ALA A 35 -2.90 0.34 8.14
CA ALA A 35 -2.19 0.72 6.93
C ALA A 35 -1.12 1.79 7.17
N CYS A 36 -1.34 2.69 8.14
CA CYS A 36 -0.49 3.84 8.40
C CYS A 36 0.10 3.87 9.82
N CYS A 37 -0.54 3.26 10.82
CA CYS A 37 0.01 3.20 12.18
C CYS A 37 1.05 2.08 12.28
N LYS A 38 2.31 2.45 12.51
CA LYS A 38 3.45 1.51 12.51
C LYS A 38 3.23 0.34 13.47
N SER A 39 2.84 0.62 14.72
CA SER A 39 2.59 -0.39 15.75
C SER A 39 1.51 -1.40 15.35
N GLU A 40 0.40 -0.90 14.81
CA GLU A 40 -0.74 -1.72 14.37
C GLU A 40 -0.40 -2.56 13.14
N VAL A 41 0.39 -2.03 12.21
CA VAL A 41 0.89 -2.77 11.04
C VAL A 41 1.80 -3.91 11.48
N LEU A 42 2.73 -3.66 12.41
CA LEU A 42 3.61 -4.68 12.97
C LEU A 42 2.84 -5.76 13.74
N GLY A 43 1.84 -5.36 14.54
CA GLY A 43 1.00 -6.29 15.31
C GLY A 43 0.13 -7.20 14.43
N ARG A 44 0.02 -6.88 13.13
CA ARG A 44 -0.86 -7.60 12.20
C ARG A 44 -0.14 -8.63 11.33
N GLU A 45 1.13 -8.94 11.61
CA GLU A 45 1.90 -9.92 10.86
C GLU A 45 1.22 -11.31 10.83
N CYS A 46 1.17 -11.91 9.65
CA CYS A 46 0.71 -13.28 9.49
C CYS A 46 1.60 -14.25 10.29
N GLY A 47 0.97 -15.21 10.98
CA GLY A 47 1.69 -16.21 11.78
C GLY A 47 2.07 -15.76 13.20
N LYS A 48 1.80 -14.51 13.59
CA LYS A 48 2.05 -13.98 14.95
C LYS A 48 0.77 -13.72 15.78
N GLY A 49 -0.34 -14.39 15.44
CA GLY A 49 -1.61 -14.32 16.19
C GLY A 49 -2.74 -13.55 15.51
N SER A 50 -2.48 -12.90 14.37
CA SER A 50 -3.53 -12.28 13.56
C SER A 50 -4.31 -13.29 12.72
N PRO A 51 -5.64 -13.13 12.55
CA PRO A 51 -6.44 -14.00 11.70
C PRO A 51 -5.97 -13.99 10.24
N ALA A 52 -5.94 -15.15 9.60
CA ALA A 52 -5.37 -15.32 8.26
C ALA A 52 -6.05 -14.47 7.17
N ASN A 53 -7.32 -14.10 7.36
CA ASN A 53 -8.08 -13.27 6.42
C ASN A 53 -7.76 -11.77 6.52
N VAL A 54 -7.04 -11.34 7.55
CA VAL A 54 -6.75 -9.92 7.78
C VAL A 54 -5.29 -9.62 8.11
N CYS A 55 -4.45 -10.65 8.20
CA CYS A 55 -3.05 -10.49 8.53
C CYS A 55 -2.26 -9.89 7.36
N LEU A 56 -1.15 -9.24 7.67
CA LEU A 56 -0.24 -8.64 6.72
C LEU A 56 0.91 -9.59 6.45
N LYS A 57 1.15 -9.85 5.16
CA LYS A 57 2.24 -10.69 4.68
C LYS A 57 3.58 -9.96 4.78
N GLN A 58 4.63 -10.72 4.56
CA GLN A 58 5.97 -10.16 4.43
C GLN A 58 6.06 -9.29 3.16
N CYS A 59 6.91 -8.27 3.21
CA CYS A 59 7.12 -7.36 2.07
C CYS A 59 7.76 -8.04 0.85
N SER A 60 8.29 -9.26 1.01
CA SER A 60 8.75 -10.11 -0.10
C SER A 60 7.59 -10.76 -0.88
N GLU A 61 6.40 -10.83 -0.29
CA GLU A 61 5.22 -11.50 -0.86
C GLU A 61 4.06 -10.55 -1.19
N SER A 62 4.05 -9.35 -0.63
CA SER A 62 2.97 -8.40 -0.79
C SER A 62 3.47 -6.97 -0.90
N VAL A 63 2.71 -6.15 -1.62
CA VAL A 63 2.87 -4.69 -1.60
C VAL A 63 2.47 -4.13 -0.22
N PRO A 64 3.01 -2.96 0.18
CA PRO A 64 2.64 -2.31 1.44
C PRO A 64 1.12 -2.04 1.52
N PRO A 65 0.48 -2.24 2.69
CA PRO A 65 1.07 -2.46 4.01
C PRO A 65 1.63 -3.89 4.23
N CYS A 66 2.87 -3.99 4.72
CA CYS A 66 3.56 -5.27 4.90
C CYS A 66 4.63 -5.16 6.01
N VAL A 67 5.02 -6.32 6.55
CA VAL A 67 6.07 -6.43 7.56
C VAL A 67 7.37 -6.88 6.90
N MET A 68 8.47 -6.23 7.22
CA MET A 68 9.79 -6.57 6.70
C MET A 68 10.36 -7.74 7.50
N GLU A 69 11.00 -8.68 6.80
CA GLU A 69 11.69 -9.80 7.45
C GLU A 69 12.81 -9.29 8.38
N ASP A 70 12.95 -9.97 9.53
CA ASP A 70 13.98 -9.64 10.52
C ASP A 70 15.39 -9.66 9.88
N GLY A 71 16.19 -8.64 10.19
CA GLY A 71 17.56 -8.51 9.68
C GLY A 71 17.69 -8.02 8.23
N LYS A 72 16.61 -7.93 7.44
CA LYS A 72 16.68 -7.32 6.10
C LYS A 72 16.83 -5.81 6.19
N ILE A 73 17.75 -5.27 5.39
CA ILE A 73 17.94 -3.83 5.23
C ILE A 73 17.19 -3.40 3.98
N PHE A 74 16.28 -2.45 4.12
CA PHE A 74 15.62 -1.83 2.97
C PHE A 74 16.66 -1.17 2.04
N SER A 75 16.72 -1.65 0.80
CA SER A 75 17.35 -0.95 -0.32
C SER A 75 16.26 -0.32 -1.17
N THR A 76 16.47 0.94 -1.56
CA THR A 76 15.57 1.61 -2.51
C THR A 76 15.56 0.82 -3.82
N PRO A 77 14.38 0.48 -4.38
CA PRO A 77 14.29 -0.16 -5.68
C PRO A 77 14.98 0.67 -6.76
N GLU A 78 15.59 0.00 -7.73
CA GLU A 78 16.25 0.65 -8.87
C GLU A 78 15.29 1.63 -9.58
N PRO A 79 15.62 2.92 -9.71
CA PRO A 79 14.72 3.92 -10.29
C PRO A 79 14.33 3.61 -11.74
N SER A 80 15.18 2.86 -12.46
CA SER A 80 14.98 2.45 -13.84
C SER A 80 14.18 1.14 -13.98
N ALA A 81 13.83 0.48 -12.87
CA ALA A 81 13.00 -0.71 -12.91
C ALA A 81 11.65 -0.40 -13.55
N ARG A 82 11.15 -1.34 -14.36
CA ARG A 82 9.79 -1.24 -14.92
C ARG A 82 8.79 -1.22 -13.77
N THR A 83 7.96 -0.18 -13.72
CA THR A 83 6.89 -0.03 -12.74
C THR A 83 5.53 -0.15 -13.42
N ALA A 84 4.45 -0.32 -12.65
CA ALA A 84 3.09 -0.26 -13.19
C ALA A 84 2.80 1.06 -13.93
N GLY A 85 3.53 2.14 -13.64
CA GLY A 85 3.44 3.40 -14.40
C GLY A 85 4.02 3.31 -15.82
N THR A 86 4.94 2.38 -16.09
CA THR A 86 5.53 2.18 -17.43
C THR A 86 4.61 1.44 -18.38
N ASP A 87 3.74 0.58 -17.86
CA ASP A 87 2.73 -0.15 -18.61
C ASP A 87 1.50 -0.37 -17.72
N CYS A 88 0.48 0.47 -17.90
CA CYS A 88 -0.80 0.34 -17.21
C CYS A 88 -1.73 -0.69 -17.89
N ASN A 89 -1.21 -1.53 -18.78
CA ASN A 89 -1.98 -2.41 -19.67
C ASN A 89 -3.12 -1.62 -20.35
N GLU A 90 -4.31 -2.21 -20.41
CA GLU A 90 -5.51 -1.61 -21.00
C GLU A 90 -6.24 -0.62 -20.07
N ALA A 91 -5.71 -0.31 -18.88
CA ALA A 91 -6.43 0.50 -17.88
C ALA A 91 -6.66 1.95 -18.36
N VAL A 92 -5.66 2.55 -19.00
CA VAL A 92 -5.77 3.92 -19.54
C VAL A 92 -6.75 3.97 -20.70
N ALA A 93 -6.66 3.01 -21.63
CA ALA A 93 -7.58 2.90 -22.77
C ALA A 93 -9.03 2.70 -22.30
N ASN A 94 -9.26 1.77 -21.37
CA ASN A 94 -10.58 1.52 -20.77
C ASN A 94 -11.13 2.76 -20.05
N TRP A 95 -10.30 3.43 -19.23
CA TRP A 95 -10.75 4.63 -18.52
C TRP A 95 -11.16 5.72 -19.50
N ARG A 96 -10.38 5.96 -20.56
CA ARG A 96 -10.71 6.95 -21.60
C ARG A 96 -12.02 6.63 -22.33
N GLN A 97 -12.24 5.37 -22.69
CA GLN A 97 -13.50 4.94 -23.31
C GLN A 97 -14.71 5.16 -22.39
N LYS A 98 -14.59 4.81 -21.11
CA LYS A 98 -15.66 5.04 -20.12
C LYS A 98 -15.92 6.52 -19.87
N ALA A 99 -14.85 7.33 -19.81
CA ALA A 99 -14.96 8.77 -19.64
C ALA A 99 -15.67 9.42 -20.84
N ASP A 100 -15.30 9.04 -22.07
CA ASP A 100 -15.94 9.54 -23.29
C ASP A 100 -17.44 9.19 -23.34
N ALA A 101 -17.80 7.94 -23.06
CA ALA A 101 -19.19 7.51 -23.00
C ALA A 101 -20.02 8.26 -21.93
N ALA A 102 -19.39 8.70 -20.84
CA ALA A 102 -20.06 9.44 -19.77
C ALA A 102 -20.30 10.92 -20.11
N VAL A 103 -19.39 11.56 -20.85
CA VAL A 103 -19.51 12.99 -21.22
C VAL A 103 -20.21 13.21 -22.55
N ASN A 104 -20.22 12.19 -23.42
CA ASN A 104 -20.92 12.17 -24.70
C ASN A 104 -21.97 11.06 -24.71
N PRO A 105 -23.05 11.17 -23.90
CA PRO A 105 -24.09 10.17 -23.92
C PRO A 105 -24.71 10.09 -25.33
N PRO A 106 -24.99 8.89 -25.86
CA PRO A 106 -25.69 8.76 -27.12
C PRO A 106 -27.04 9.46 -27.01
N ALA A 107 -27.42 10.22 -28.05
CA ALA A 107 -28.70 10.91 -28.09
C ALA A 107 -29.83 9.92 -27.76
N ALA A 108 -30.60 10.23 -26.72
CA ALA A 108 -31.73 9.42 -26.31
C ALA A 108 -32.64 9.21 -27.53
N LYS A 109 -32.85 7.93 -27.91
CA LYS A 109 -33.85 7.54 -28.90
C LYS A 109 -35.24 7.67 -28.31
#